data_AF-A0A3L7THP8-F1
#
_entry.id   AF-A0A3L7THP8-F1
#
_cell.length_a   1.000
_cell.length_b   1.000
_cell.length_c   1.000
_cell.angle_alpha   90.00
_cell.angle_beta   90.00
_cell.angle_gamma   90.00
#
_symmetry.space_group_name_H-M   'P 1'
#
loop_
_entity.id
_entity.type
_entity.pdbx_description
1 polymer ?
#
loop_
_entity_poly.entity_id
_entity_poly.type
_entity_poly.pdbx_seq_one_letter_code
_entity_poly.pdbx_strand_id
1 'polypeptide(L)'
;MLTRTRDTSGIHRRQCVACGFSGAALERAGQTNCPRCACDLTARKPMSYAEMEGIEATTPRAATRPRVSELEASGREWRLVERWLVFLFGAAIIGISVLALGAAAFIVR
;
A
#
# COMPACT_ATOMS: atom_id res chain seq x y z
N MET A 1 -43.40 3.72 -6.22
CA MET A 1 -42.51 2.54 -6.27
C MET A 1 -41.34 2.92 -7.17
N LEU A 2 -40.24 3.43 -6.60
CA LEU A 2 -39.15 4.05 -7.36
C LEU A 2 -38.15 2.98 -7.84
N THR A 3 -37.95 2.94 -9.15
CA THR A 3 -37.02 2.09 -9.88
C THR A 3 -35.57 2.39 -9.49
N ARG A 4 -34.91 1.40 -8.90
CA ARG A 4 -33.47 1.38 -8.59
C ARG A 4 -32.70 1.19 -9.90
N THR A 5 -32.37 2.27 -10.58
CA THR A 5 -31.47 2.26 -11.74
C THR A 5 -30.11 1.72 -11.27
N ARG A 6 -29.69 0.58 -11.83
CA ARG A 6 -28.32 0.07 -11.66
C ARG A 6 -27.39 1.00 -12.45
N ASP A 7 -26.85 2.00 -11.78
CA ASP A 7 -25.74 2.79 -12.31
C ASP A 7 -24.54 1.86 -12.54
N THR A 8 -24.25 1.57 -13.80
CA THR A 8 -23.06 0.85 -14.25
C THR A 8 -21.84 1.76 -14.40
N SER A 9 -21.87 2.97 -13.86
CA SER A 9 -20.72 3.85 -13.86
C SER A 9 -19.66 3.27 -12.91
N GLY A 10 -18.43 3.07 -13.42
CA GLY A 10 -17.30 2.58 -12.61
C GLY A 10 -16.94 3.49 -11.43
N ILE A 11 -17.53 4.69 -11.39
CA ILE A 11 -17.41 5.72 -10.36
C ILE A 11 -17.99 5.24 -9.01
N HIS A 12 -19.01 4.39 -9.01
CA HIS A 12 -19.60 3.87 -7.77
C HIS A 12 -18.89 2.62 -7.21
N ARG A 13 -17.83 2.13 -7.87
CA ARG A 13 -17.09 0.98 -7.35
C ARG A 13 -16.20 1.42 -6.21
N ARG A 14 -16.28 0.69 -5.10
CA ARG A 14 -15.32 0.85 -4.00
C ARG A 14 -13.93 0.49 -4.51
N GLN A 15 -12.99 1.41 -4.34
CA GLN A 15 -11.59 1.22 -4.70
C GLN A 15 -10.71 1.53 -3.48
N CYS A 16 -9.68 0.70 -3.28
CA CYS A 16 -8.68 0.96 -2.26
C CYS A 16 -7.85 2.19 -2.64
N VAL A 17 -7.86 3.22 -1.80
CA VAL A 17 -7.07 4.45 -2.00
C VAL A 17 -5.56 4.22 -1.95
N ALA A 18 -5.10 3.14 -1.29
CA ALA A 18 -3.67 2.86 -1.13
C ALA A 18 -3.06 2.08 -2.31
N CYS A 19 -3.79 1.15 -2.92
CA CYS A 19 -3.26 0.27 -3.98
C CYS A 19 -4.12 0.20 -5.25
N GLY A 20 -5.21 0.95 -5.32
CA GLY A 20 -6.10 0.98 -6.48
C GLY A 20 -6.91 -0.30 -6.70
N PHE A 21 -6.87 -1.27 -5.78
CA PHE A 21 -7.64 -2.51 -5.94
C PHE A 21 -9.14 -2.24 -5.92
N SER A 22 -9.85 -2.71 -6.94
CA SER A 22 -11.30 -2.71 -7.06
C SER A 22 -11.76 -4.13 -7.41
N GLY A 23 -12.56 -4.73 -6.55
CA GLY A 23 -13.00 -6.13 -6.72
C GLY A 23 -14.06 -6.51 -5.70
N ALA A 24 -14.78 -7.62 -5.95
CA ALA A 24 -15.91 -8.05 -5.13
C ALA A 24 -15.57 -8.24 -3.64
N ALA A 25 -14.32 -8.57 -3.32
CA ALA A 25 -13.84 -8.67 -1.95
C ALA A 25 -13.87 -7.33 -1.18
N LEU A 26 -13.72 -6.20 -1.88
CA LEU A 26 -13.80 -4.84 -1.31
C LEU A 26 -15.25 -4.31 -1.25
N GLU A 27 -16.14 -4.87 -2.08
CA GLU A 27 -17.56 -4.50 -2.12
C GLU A 27 -18.39 -5.16 -1.00
N ARG A 28 -17.86 -6.21 -0.34
CA ARG A 28 -18.53 -6.79 0.83
C ARG A 28 -18.63 -5.77 1.97
N ALA A 29 -19.85 -5.58 2.47
CA ALA A 29 -20.08 -4.82 3.69
C ALA A 29 -19.32 -5.48 4.85
N GLY A 30 -18.57 -4.68 5.63
CA GLY A 30 -17.79 -5.16 6.78
C GLY A 30 -16.31 -5.47 6.51
N GLN A 31 -15.82 -5.32 5.28
CA GLN A 31 -14.39 -5.44 5.00
C GLN A 31 -13.63 -4.25 5.61
N THR A 32 -12.82 -4.52 6.64
CA THR A 32 -12.02 -3.49 7.34
C THR A 32 -10.66 -3.26 6.67
N ASN A 33 -10.06 -4.30 6.09
CA ASN A 33 -8.74 -4.23 5.47
C ASN A 33 -8.77 -4.59 3.99
N CYS A 34 -7.95 -3.94 3.16
CA CYS A 34 -7.78 -4.32 1.76
C CYS A 34 -7.12 -5.70 1.65
N PRO A 35 -7.65 -6.66 0.87
CA PRO A 35 -7.05 -8.00 0.73
C PRO A 35 -5.69 -7.98 0.01
N ARG A 36 -5.38 -6.91 -0.73
CA ARG A 36 -4.16 -6.82 -1.54
C ARG A 36 -3.02 -6.11 -0.82
N CYS A 37 -3.32 -5.06 -0.06
CA CYS A 37 -2.31 -4.26 0.64
C CYS A 37 -2.51 -4.18 2.15
N ALA A 38 -3.52 -4.87 2.70
CA ALA A 38 -3.90 -4.87 4.12
C ALA A 38 -4.15 -3.48 4.73
N CYS A 39 -4.36 -2.44 3.91
CA CYS A 39 -4.64 -1.11 4.44
C CYS A 39 -6.00 -1.09 5.13
N ASP A 40 -6.08 -0.40 6.26
CA ASP A 40 -7.33 -0.18 6.97
C ASP A 40 -8.20 0.81 6.19
N LEU A 41 -9.37 0.34 5.75
CA LEU A 41 -10.37 1.08 5.01
C LEU A 41 -11.29 1.90 5.94
N THR A 42 -11.25 1.60 7.24
CA THR A 42 -12.04 2.26 8.28
C THR A 42 -11.26 3.39 8.97
N ALA A 43 -9.93 3.35 8.89
CA ALA A 43 -9.05 4.41 9.38
C ALA A 43 -9.14 5.67 8.51
N ARG A 44 -10.28 6.34 8.49
CA ARG A 44 -10.34 7.75 8.10
C ARG A 44 -10.11 8.57 9.37
N LYS A 45 -8.89 9.09 9.53
CA LYS A 45 -8.62 10.06 10.60
C LYS A 45 -9.63 11.19 10.48
N PRO A 46 -10.36 11.56 11.55
CA PRO A 46 -11.23 12.72 11.50
C PRO A 46 -10.34 13.94 11.26
N MET A 47 -10.52 14.57 10.09
CA MET A 47 -9.83 15.79 9.71
C MET A 47 -10.87 16.89 9.49
N SER A 48 -10.51 18.12 9.83
CA SER A 48 -11.35 19.27 9.51
C SER A 48 -11.37 19.50 7.99
N TYR A 49 -12.40 20.16 7.48
CA TYR A 49 -12.44 20.53 6.05
C TYR A 49 -11.24 21.45 5.69
N ALA A 50 -10.83 22.30 6.63
CA ALA A 50 -9.68 23.18 6.45
C ALA A 50 -8.35 22.42 6.34
N GLU A 51 -8.18 21.32 7.07
CA GLU A 51 -7.01 20.42 6.95
C GLU A 51 -7.01 19.67 5.61
N MET A 52 -8.17 19.24 5.13
CA MET A 52 -8.29 18.53 3.84
C MET A 52 -7.93 19.41 2.63
N GLU A 53 -8.30 20.69 2.69
CA GLU A 53 -8.00 21.68 1.64
C GLU A 53 -6.61 22.34 1.82
N GLY A 54 -5.86 21.97 2.86
CA GLY A 54 -4.54 22.53 3.14
C GLY A 54 -4.54 24.01 3.58
N ILE A 55 -5.69 24.54 4.03
CA ILE A 55 -5.87 25.95 4.39
C ILE A 55 -5.14 26.29 5.71
N GLU A 56 -5.06 25.34 6.64
CA GLU A 56 -4.39 25.52 7.94
C GLU A 56 -2.87 25.70 7.87
N ALA A 57 -2.24 25.44 6.72
CA ALA A 57 -0.79 25.57 6.53
C ALA A 57 -0.25 27.02 6.66
N THR A 58 -1.14 28.02 6.79
CA THR A 58 -0.79 29.44 6.86
C THR A 58 -0.56 29.98 8.28
N THR A 59 -0.74 29.19 9.34
CA THR A 59 -0.35 29.62 10.70
C THR A 59 1.06 29.10 11.05
N PRO A 60 2.07 29.97 11.25
CA PRO A 60 3.38 29.55 11.71
C PRO A 60 3.28 29.29 13.22
N ARG A 61 2.74 28.14 13.62
CA ARG A 61 2.81 27.66 15.00
C ARG A 61 3.78 26.51 15.09
N ALA A 62 5.06 26.85 14.97
CA ALA A 62 6.13 26.11 15.61
C ALA A 62 5.80 25.93 17.11
N ALA A 63 5.23 24.78 17.52
CA ALA A 63 5.23 24.34 18.92
C ALA A 63 4.65 22.94 19.20
N THR A 64 3.87 22.29 18.32
CA THR A 64 3.19 21.04 18.73
C THR A 64 3.42 19.88 17.77
N ARG A 65 4.57 19.22 17.96
CA ARG A 65 4.90 17.82 17.60
C ARG A 65 4.74 17.36 16.13
N PRO A 66 5.87 17.24 15.40
CA PRO A 66 6.02 16.25 14.34
C PRO A 66 6.85 15.08 14.89
N ARG A 67 6.21 14.07 15.49
CA ARG A 67 6.87 12.77 15.74
C ARG A 67 6.05 11.57 15.31
N VAL A 68 4.79 11.76 14.93
CA VAL A 68 3.90 10.65 14.58
C VAL A 68 3.78 10.48 13.06
N SER A 69 3.90 11.57 12.29
CA SER A 69 3.79 11.53 10.82
C SER A 69 5.00 10.89 10.13
N GLU A 70 6.22 11.04 10.66
CA GLU A 70 7.42 10.39 10.10
C GLU A 70 7.41 8.87 10.30
N LEU A 71 6.84 8.37 11.40
CA LEU A 71 6.69 6.93 11.66
C LEU A 71 5.65 6.28 10.74
N GLU A 72 4.53 6.97 10.45
CA GLU A 72 3.51 6.46 9.52
C GLU A 72 3.95 6.56 8.05
N ALA A 73 4.72 7.60 7.68
CA ALA A 73 5.34 7.71 6.36
C ALA A 73 6.41 6.62 6.16
N SER A 74 7.26 6.38 7.17
CA SER A 74 8.27 5.32 7.18
C SER A 74 7.66 3.92 6.96
N GLY A 75 6.48 3.65 7.54
CA GLY A 75 5.75 2.40 7.35
C GLY A 75 5.22 2.16 5.92
N ARG A 76 5.11 3.19 5.07
CA ARG A 76 4.74 3.05 3.65
C ARG A 76 5.95 2.75 2.77
N GLU A 77 7.09 3.37 3.04
CA GLU A 77 8.34 3.15 2.30
C GLU A 77 8.95 1.79 2.61
N TRP A 78 8.85 1.35 3.87
CA TRP A 78 9.43 0.08 4.34
C TRP A 78 8.94 -1.15 3.57
N ARG A 79 7.68 -1.17 3.12
CA ARG A 79 7.09 -2.33 2.43
C ARG A 79 7.55 -2.48 0.98
N LEU A 80 7.88 -1.36 0.31
CA LEU A 80 8.52 -1.42 -1.01
C LEU A 80 9.95 -1.97 -0.88
N VAL A 81 10.69 -1.48 0.13
CA VAL A 81 12.03 -1.96 0.45
C VAL A 81 12.01 -3.46 0.78
N GLU A 82 11.07 -3.91 1.61
CA GLU A 82 10.91 -5.32 1.97
C GLU A 82 10.69 -6.21 0.75
N ARG A 83 9.80 -5.83 -0.18
CA ARG A 83 9.53 -6.63 -1.39
C ARG A 83 10.73 -6.72 -2.32
N TRP A 84 11.45 -5.61 -2.50
CA TRP A 84 12.66 -5.59 -3.32
C TRP A 84 13.81 -6.34 -2.66
N LEU A 85 13.94 -6.26 -1.34
CA LEU A 85 14.96 -7.00 -0.57
C LEU A 85 14.78 -8.51 -0.74
N VAL A 86 13.55 -9.02 -0.55
CA VAL A 86 13.26 -10.45 -0.72
C VAL A 86 13.52 -10.91 -2.15
N PHE A 87 13.14 -10.09 -3.14
CA PHE A 87 13.37 -10.40 -4.55
C PHE A 87 14.88 -10.47 -4.89
N LEU A 88 15.66 -9.45 -4.49
CA LEU A 88 17.09 -9.41 -4.74
C LEU A 88 17.83 -10.53 -4.01
N PHE A 89 17.43 -10.83 -2.77
CA PHE A 89 17.99 -11.93 -1.99
C PHE A 89 17.73 -13.28 -2.66
N GLY A 90 16.50 -13.54 -3.10
CA GLY A 90 16.16 -14.76 -3.85
C GLY A 90 16.94 -14.88 -5.16
N ALA A 91 17.04 -13.79 -5.94
CA ALA A 91 17.79 -13.76 -7.18
C ALA A 91 19.30 -14.04 -6.97
N ALA A 92 19.88 -13.48 -5.90
CA ALA A 92 21.26 -13.73 -5.53
C ALA A 92 21.50 -15.21 -5.17
N ILE A 93 20.63 -15.82 -4.35
CA ILE A 93 20.75 -17.25 -4.01
C ILE A 93 20.69 -18.13 -5.26
N ILE A 94 19.74 -17.86 -6.16
CA ILE A 94 19.59 -18.63 -7.40
C ILE A 94 20.85 -18.46 -8.27
N GLY A 95 21.33 -17.23 -8.44
CA GLY A 95 22.54 -16.95 -9.21
C GLY A 95 23.78 -17.64 -8.65
N ILE A 96 23.99 -17.59 -7.34
CA ILE A 96 25.11 -18.26 -6.66
C ILE A 96 25.00 -19.78 -6.81
N SER A 97 23.79 -20.34 -6.68
CA SER A 97 23.55 -21.78 -6.82
C SER A 97 23.87 -22.26 -8.23
N VAL A 98 23.41 -21.53 -9.25
CA VAL A 98 23.70 -21.83 -10.66
C VAL A 98 25.21 -21.71 -10.95
N LEU A 99 25.87 -20.68 -10.43
CA LEU A 99 27.32 -20.53 -10.57
C LEU A 99 28.10 -21.65 -9.90
N ALA A 100 27.73 -22.03 -8.67
CA ALA A 100 28.39 -23.10 -7.93
C ALA A 100 28.21 -24.45 -8.63
N LEU A 101 26.99 -24.76 -9.08
CA LEU A 101 26.70 -25.98 -9.83
C LEU A 101 27.40 -26.00 -11.20
N GLY A 102 27.42 -24.86 -11.90
CA GLY A 102 28.12 -24.71 -13.17
C GLY A 102 29.62 -24.89 -13.04
N ALA A 103 30.24 -24.28 -12.02
CA ALA A 103 31.66 -24.44 -11.73
C ALA A 103 31.99 -25.90 -11.33
N ALA A 104 31.16 -26.53 -10.49
CA ALA A 104 31.33 -27.93 -10.12
C ALA A 104 31.23 -28.85 -11.35
N ALA A 105 30.27 -28.63 -12.24
CA ALA A 105 30.12 -29.39 -13.47
C ALA A 105 31.27 -29.17 -14.47
N PHE A 106 31.90 -27.98 -14.46
CA PHE A 106 33.05 -27.67 -15.31
C PHE A 106 34.36 -28.27 -14.78
N ILE A 107 34.53 -28.36 -13.46
CA ILE A 107 35.73 -28.93 -12.82
C ILE A 107 35.74 -30.47 -12.92
N VAL A 108 34.58 -31.11 -12.92
CA VAL A 108 34.45 -32.58 -12.99
C VAL A 108 34.64 -33.11 -14.43
N ARG A 109 34.69 -32.24 -15.43
CA ARG A 109 34.83 -32.59 -16.85
C ARG A 109 36.25 -32.40 -17.35
#